data_AF-D9UQL4-F1
#
_entry.id   AF-D9UQL4-F1
#
_cell.length_a   1.000
_cell.length_b   1.000
_cell.length_c   1.000
_cell.angle_alpha   90.00
_cell.angle_beta   90.00
_cell.angle_gamma   90.00
#
_symmetry.space_group_name_H-M   'P 1'
#
loop_
_entity.id
_entity.type
_entity.pdbx_description
1 polymer ?
#
loop_
_entity_poly.entity_id
_entity_poly.type
_entity_poly.pdbx_seq_one_letter_code
_entity_poly.pdbx_strand_id
1 'polypeptide(L)'
;MTVSGVRRGRDRRAVVLPGPQGRARAGARRPSVVVVGGGIAGLAAATGLAERGVRVTVLEREPVLGGRLAGWSTRLADGSEATMSRGFHAFFRQYYNLRGLLRRTDPGLRGLRGLPDYPLAHARGLTDSFRRVPRTPPWSALGFVALSPSFGARDLLGMAPREALPLLDVRVPEVYERLDGVSAADFLARVRFPEDARHLAFEVFSRSFFADPAELSAAELVLMFHIYFLGSSEGLLFDVPTEPYPRALWEPLAGY
;
A
#
# COMPACT_ATOMS: atom_id res chain seq x y z
N MET A 1 -22.10 -22.46 9.53
CA MET A 1 -20.83 -22.68 8.82
C MET A 1 -19.89 -21.52 9.11
N THR A 2 -18.92 -21.75 9.99
CA THR A 2 -17.80 -20.84 10.23
C THR A 2 -17.09 -20.58 8.90
N VAL A 3 -17.06 -19.33 8.46
CA VAL A 3 -16.21 -18.92 7.33
C VAL A 3 -14.79 -19.24 7.77
N SER A 4 -14.22 -20.35 7.27
CA SER A 4 -12.80 -20.62 7.46
C SER A 4 -12.08 -19.38 6.93
N GLY A 5 -11.21 -18.81 7.75
CA GLY A 5 -10.48 -17.60 7.41
C GLY A 5 -9.61 -17.90 6.20
N VAL A 6 -10.16 -17.73 4.99
CA VAL A 6 -9.44 -17.94 3.74
C VAL A 6 -8.21 -17.07 3.83
N ARG A 7 -7.05 -17.71 3.86
CA ARG A 7 -5.75 -17.06 3.96
C ARG A 7 -5.69 -16.00 2.86
N ARG A 8 -5.69 -14.72 3.24
CA ARG A 8 -5.85 -13.61 2.29
C ARG A 8 -4.57 -13.30 1.51
N GLY A 9 -3.44 -13.88 1.92
CA GLY A 9 -2.09 -13.75 1.35
C GLY A 9 -1.31 -15.07 1.32
N ARG A 10 -0.10 -15.03 0.75
CA ARG A 10 0.85 -16.15 0.68
C ARG A 10 1.88 -16.14 1.81
N ASP A 11 2.04 -15.02 2.52
CA ASP A 11 2.94 -14.91 3.66
C ASP A 11 2.57 -15.93 4.77
N ARG A 12 3.57 -16.67 5.25
CA ARG A 12 3.42 -17.68 6.31
C ARG A 12 3.21 -17.08 7.70
N ARG A 13 3.62 -15.83 7.90
CA ARG A 13 3.48 -15.06 9.14
C ARG A 13 2.27 -14.13 9.13
N ALA A 14 1.48 -14.09 8.06
CA ALA A 14 0.25 -13.32 8.03
C ALA A 14 -0.76 -13.83 9.07
N VAL A 15 -1.22 -12.93 9.94
CA VAL A 15 -2.22 -13.20 10.97
C VAL A 15 -3.49 -12.41 10.65
N VAL A 16 -4.65 -13.04 10.91
CA VAL A 16 -5.94 -12.35 10.85
C VAL A 16 -6.24 -11.82 12.25
N LEU A 17 -6.30 -10.50 12.38
CA LEU A 17 -6.77 -9.86 13.61
C LEU A 17 -8.29 -9.73 13.53
N PRO A 18 -9.05 -10.44 14.39
CA PRO A 18 -10.50 -10.32 14.39
C PRO A 18 -10.92 -8.94 14.89
N GLY A 19 -11.86 -8.30 14.19
CA GLY A 19 -12.52 -7.11 14.70
C GLY A 19 -13.51 -7.45 15.82
N PRO A 20 -14.11 -6.42 16.47
CA PRO A 20 -15.15 -6.62 17.47
C PRO A 20 -16.28 -7.54 16.98
N GLN A 21 -16.78 -8.41 17.86
CA GLN A 21 -17.85 -9.32 17.51
C GLN A 21 -19.17 -8.56 17.30
N GLY A 22 -19.93 -8.99 16.30
CA GLY A 22 -21.25 -8.46 15.98
C GLY A 22 -22.13 -9.55 15.38
N ARG A 23 -23.38 -9.21 15.05
CA ARG A 23 -24.30 -10.16 14.41
C ARG A 23 -23.79 -10.52 13.01
N ALA A 24 -23.81 -11.82 12.69
CA ALA A 24 -23.39 -12.32 11.38
C ALA A 24 -24.30 -11.85 10.23
N ARG A 25 -25.59 -11.62 10.53
CA ARG A 25 -26.60 -11.09 9.60
C ARG A 25 -27.50 -10.10 10.33
N ALA A 26 -28.09 -9.17 9.59
CA ALA A 26 -29.22 -8.38 10.03
C ALA A 26 -30.38 -9.30 10.43
N GLY A 27 -31.12 -8.93 11.48
CA GLY A 27 -32.30 -9.67 11.91
C GLY A 27 -33.50 -9.48 10.96
N ALA A 28 -34.68 -9.95 11.37
CA ALA A 28 -35.90 -9.89 10.56
C ALA A 28 -36.22 -8.48 10.03
N ARG A 29 -35.96 -7.44 10.82
CA ARG A 29 -35.99 -6.05 10.35
C ARG A 29 -34.65 -5.70 9.72
N ARG A 30 -34.61 -5.63 8.38
CA ARG A 30 -33.44 -5.17 7.63
C ARG A 30 -33.18 -3.68 7.92
N PRO A 31 -32.08 -3.32 8.60
CA PRO A 31 -31.74 -1.92 8.81
C PRO A 31 -31.35 -1.26 7.47
N SER A 32 -31.58 0.05 7.37
CA SER A 32 -31.13 0.87 6.25
C SER A 32 -29.93 1.71 6.70
N VAL A 33 -28.88 1.77 5.90
CA VAL A 33 -27.68 2.58 6.14
C VAL A 33 -27.39 3.42 4.91
N VAL A 34 -27.05 4.69 5.12
CA VAL A 34 -26.51 5.56 4.07
C VAL A 34 -25.01 5.66 4.26
N VAL A 35 -24.25 5.40 3.20
CA VAL A 35 -22.80 5.59 3.13
C VAL A 35 -22.53 6.81 2.25
N VAL A 36 -21.84 7.82 2.78
CA VAL A 36 -21.48 9.02 2.03
C VAL A 36 -20.04 8.88 1.53
N GLY A 37 -19.87 8.85 0.21
CA GLY A 37 -18.63 8.63 -0.52
C GLY A 37 -18.53 7.24 -1.14
N GLY A 38 -18.40 7.19 -2.47
CA GLY A 38 -18.18 6.00 -3.30
C GLY A 38 -16.70 5.70 -3.55
N GLY A 39 -15.81 6.12 -2.65
CA GLY A 39 -14.40 5.72 -2.65
C GLY A 39 -14.18 4.33 -2.04
N ILE A 40 -12.94 3.83 -2.08
CA ILE A 40 -12.54 2.51 -1.57
C ILE A 40 -13.06 2.19 -0.16
N ALA A 41 -13.02 3.15 0.77
CA ALA A 41 -13.50 2.97 2.14
C ALA A 41 -15.02 2.81 2.21
N GLY A 42 -15.75 3.68 1.50
CA GLY A 42 -17.22 3.64 1.45
C GLY A 42 -17.73 2.38 0.75
N LEU A 43 -17.12 2.01 -0.37
CA LEU A 43 -17.44 0.77 -1.07
C LEU A 43 -17.14 -0.47 -0.21
N ALA A 44 -15.99 -0.52 0.48
CA ALA A 44 -15.69 -1.62 1.39
C ALA A 44 -16.72 -1.74 2.53
N ALA A 45 -17.13 -0.61 3.11
CA ALA A 45 -18.15 -0.57 4.15
C ALA A 45 -19.53 -1.02 3.61
N ALA A 46 -19.93 -0.50 2.44
CA ALA A 46 -21.17 -0.85 1.78
C ALA A 46 -21.25 -2.33 1.45
N THR A 47 -20.20 -2.91 0.84
CA THR A 47 -20.11 -4.34 0.55
C THR A 47 -20.22 -5.16 1.83
N GLY A 48 -19.47 -4.83 2.88
CA GLY A 48 -19.50 -5.58 4.14
C GLY A 48 -20.85 -5.51 4.87
N LEU A 49 -21.59 -4.40 4.73
CA LEU A 49 -22.94 -4.24 5.28
C LEU A 49 -23.99 -4.99 4.43
N ALA A 50 -23.91 -4.88 3.11
CA ALA A 50 -24.79 -5.58 2.17
C ALA A 50 -24.64 -7.11 2.28
N GLU A 51 -23.40 -7.62 2.39
CA GLU A 51 -23.09 -9.03 2.67
C GLU A 51 -23.76 -9.51 3.99
N ARG A 52 -24.05 -8.61 4.93
CA ARG A 52 -24.76 -8.92 6.18
C ARG A 52 -26.28 -8.75 6.09
N GLY A 53 -26.82 -8.41 4.92
CA GLY A 53 -28.27 -8.23 4.70
C GLY A 53 -28.81 -6.84 5.10
N VAL A 54 -27.93 -5.87 5.31
CA VAL A 54 -28.29 -4.45 5.51
C VAL A 54 -28.65 -3.84 4.16
N ARG A 55 -29.71 -3.01 4.12
CA ARG A 55 -30.02 -2.20 2.93
C ARG A 55 -29.07 -1.00 2.93
N VAL A 56 -28.20 -0.89 1.94
CA VAL A 56 -27.23 0.20 1.86
C VAL A 56 -27.55 1.12 0.68
N THR A 57 -27.52 2.43 0.93
CA THR A 57 -27.53 3.45 -0.11
C THR A 57 -26.18 4.16 -0.08
N VAL A 58 -25.45 4.14 -1.20
CA VAL A 58 -24.18 4.87 -1.35
C VAL A 58 -24.47 6.19 -2.06
N LEU A 59 -24.06 7.30 -1.45
CA LEU A 59 -24.14 8.63 -2.04
C LEU A 59 -22.73 9.07 -2.45
N GLU A 60 -22.46 9.11 -3.74
CA GLU A 60 -21.22 9.67 -4.30
C GLU A 60 -21.55 11.00 -4.98
N ARG A 61 -20.69 12.00 -4.78
CA ARG A 61 -20.85 13.34 -5.36
C ARG A 61 -20.50 13.32 -6.85
N GLU A 62 -19.44 12.59 -7.21
CA GLU A 62 -18.94 12.50 -8.58
C GLU A 62 -19.77 11.51 -9.42
N PRO A 63 -19.76 11.62 -10.76
CA PRO A 63 -20.45 10.67 -11.64
C PRO A 63 -19.74 9.30 -11.72
N VAL A 64 -18.63 9.12 -11.01
CA VAL A 64 -17.78 7.93 -11.05
C VAL A 64 -17.41 7.47 -9.64
N LEU A 65 -17.28 6.16 -9.48
CA LEU A 65 -16.80 5.53 -8.24
C LEU A 65 -15.26 5.55 -8.14
N GLY A 66 -14.76 5.25 -6.95
CA GLY A 66 -13.33 5.04 -6.69
C GLY A 66 -12.65 6.17 -5.93
N GLY A 67 -13.25 7.37 -5.86
CA GLY A 67 -12.71 8.50 -5.12
C GLY A 67 -11.29 8.88 -5.60
N ARG A 68 -10.27 8.67 -4.75
CA ARG A 68 -8.85 8.90 -5.12
C ARG A 68 -8.36 7.95 -6.22
N LEU A 69 -8.99 6.78 -6.36
CA LEU A 69 -8.75 5.80 -7.41
C LEU A 69 -9.77 5.91 -8.55
N ALA A 70 -10.48 7.04 -8.68
CA ALA A 70 -11.39 7.26 -9.79
C ALA A 70 -10.65 7.36 -11.13
N GLY A 71 -11.36 7.03 -12.20
CA GLY A 71 -10.95 7.32 -13.58
C GLY A 71 -12.15 7.79 -14.41
N TRP A 72 -11.87 8.54 -15.46
CA TRP A 72 -12.89 9.12 -16.35
C TRP A 72 -12.44 9.04 -17.81
N SER A 73 -13.42 8.96 -18.72
CA SER A 73 -13.13 8.99 -20.15
C SER A 73 -12.60 10.36 -20.56
N THR A 74 -11.62 10.37 -21.45
CA THR A 74 -11.07 11.55 -22.09
C THR A 74 -10.82 11.26 -23.56
N ARG A 75 -10.98 12.27 -24.41
CA ARG A 75 -10.63 12.18 -25.83
C ARG A 75 -9.21 12.67 -26.05
N LEU A 76 -8.40 11.89 -26.76
CA LEU A 76 -7.04 12.26 -27.13
C LEU A 76 -7.03 13.17 -28.37
N ALA A 77 -5.87 13.76 -28.68
CA ALA A 77 -5.71 14.70 -29.80
C ALA A 77 -6.01 14.08 -31.17
N ASP A 78 -5.78 12.78 -31.32
CA ASP A 78 -6.11 12.01 -32.53
C ASP A 78 -7.60 11.62 -32.63
N GLY A 79 -8.40 12.04 -31.64
CA GLY A 79 -9.83 11.76 -31.56
C GLY A 79 -10.19 10.42 -30.95
N SER A 80 -9.23 9.58 -30.56
CA SER A 80 -9.48 8.32 -29.85
C SER A 80 -9.89 8.54 -28.39
N GLU A 81 -10.57 7.56 -27.78
CA GLU A 81 -10.94 7.59 -26.36
C GLU A 81 -9.90 6.89 -25.50
N ALA A 82 -9.61 7.46 -24.33
CA ALA A 82 -8.76 6.90 -23.30
C ALA A 82 -9.39 7.10 -21.92
N THR A 83 -8.95 6.33 -20.93
CA THR A 83 -9.33 6.57 -19.52
C THR A 83 -8.21 7.28 -18.79
N MET A 84 -8.49 8.48 -18.29
CA MET A 84 -7.62 9.20 -17.37
C MET A 84 -7.85 8.70 -15.94
N SER A 85 -6.80 8.67 -15.12
CA SER A 85 -6.89 8.40 -13.69
C SER A 85 -6.20 9.51 -12.91
N ARG A 86 -6.57 9.70 -11.63
CA ARG A 86 -5.99 10.79 -10.81
C ARG A 86 -4.49 10.63 -10.57
N GLY A 87 -3.98 9.41 -10.63
CA GLY A 87 -2.58 9.13 -10.36
C GLY A 87 -2.30 7.64 -10.36
N PHE A 88 -1.01 7.33 -10.46
CA PHE A 88 -0.51 5.97 -10.36
C PHE A 88 -0.62 5.45 -8.93
N HIS A 89 -1.17 4.24 -8.77
CA HIS A 89 -1.27 3.55 -7.49
C HIS A 89 -0.66 2.16 -7.58
N ALA A 90 0.23 1.84 -6.65
CA ALA A 90 0.81 0.51 -6.48
C ALA A 90 -0.10 -0.39 -5.63
N PHE A 91 -0.47 -1.57 -6.13
CA PHE A 91 -1.31 -2.54 -5.41
C PHE A 91 -0.45 -3.64 -4.80
N PHE A 92 0.12 -3.36 -3.62
CA PHE A 92 0.98 -4.30 -2.91
C PHE A 92 0.28 -5.62 -2.57
N ARG A 93 1.04 -6.72 -2.58
CA ARG A 93 0.49 -8.06 -2.37
C ARG A 93 0.00 -8.29 -0.94
N GLN A 94 0.59 -7.57 0.00
CA GLN A 94 0.20 -7.56 1.41
C GLN A 94 -1.05 -6.75 1.75
N TYR A 95 -1.70 -6.09 0.79
CA TYR A 95 -2.98 -5.40 1.00
C TYR A 95 -4.15 -6.40 1.10
N TYR A 96 -4.11 -7.27 2.10
CA TYR A 96 -5.01 -8.41 2.26
C TYR A 96 -6.48 -8.02 2.38
N ASN A 97 -6.79 -6.86 2.98
CA ASN A 97 -8.16 -6.38 3.09
C ASN A 97 -8.70 -5.91 1.74
N LEU A 98 -7.92 -5.13 0.99
CA LEU A 98 -8.27 -4.72 -0.38
C LEU A 98 -8.41 -5.93 -1.30
N ARG A 99 -7.43 -6.84 -1.32
CA ARG A 99 -7.51 -8.08 -2.09
C ARG A 99 -8.69 -8.95 -1.66
N GLY A 100 -9.03 -8.94 -0.38
CA GLY A 100 -10.27 -9.50 0.10
C GLY A 100 -11.46 -8.92 -0.65
N LEU A 101 -11.62 -7.59 -0.63
CA LEU A 101 -12.72 -6.89 -1.29
C LEU A 101 -12.78 -7.23 -2.80
N LEU A 102 -11.66 -7.13 -3.50
CA LEU A 102 -11.61 -7.41 -4.94
C LEU A 102 -11.98 -8.88 -5.28
N ARG A 103 -11.69 -9.83 -4.38
CA ARG A 103 -12.08 -11.24 -4.58
C ARG A 103 -13.59 -11.50 -4.58
N ARG A 104 -14.41 -10.53 -4.17
CA ARG A 104 -15.88 -10.67 -4.26
C ARG A 104 -16.34 -10.79 -5.71
N THR A 105 -15.67 -10.06 -6.62
CA THR A 105 -16.02 -9.95 -8.03
C THR A 105 -15.00 -10.63 -8.94
N ASP A 106 -13.76 -10.78 -8.46
CA ASP A 106 -12.69 -11.48 -9.15
C ASP A 106 -11.95 -12.42 -8.17
N PRO A 107 -12.50 -13.62 -7.88
CA PRO A 107 -11.93 -14.55 -6.90
C PRO A 107 -10.46 -14.93 -7.18
N GLY A 108 -10.06 -14.90 -8.46
CA GLY A 108 -8.70 -15.20 -8.91
C GLY A 108 -7.76 -14.00 -8.93
N LEU A 109 -8.26 -12.77 -8.72
CA LEU A 109 -7.53 -11.52 -8.94
C LEU A 109 -6.89 -11.44 -10.35
N ARG A 110 -7.60 -11.95 -11.37
CA ARG A 110 -7.18 -11.94 -12.78
C ARG A 110 -7.04 -10.53 -13.35
N GLY A 111 -7.77 -9.56 -12.81
CA GLY A 111 -7.65 -8.14 -13.16
C GLY A 111 -6.37 -7.48 -12.66
N LEU A 112 -5.52 -8.19 -11.91
CA LEU A 112 -4.22 -7.71 -11.44
C LEU A 112 -3.08 -8.49 -12.09
N ARG A 113 -2.11 -7.76 -12.64
CA ARG A 113 -0.87 -8.31 -13.19
C ARG A 113 0.30 -7.96 -12.28
N GLY A 114 1.05 -8.99 -11.87
CA GLY A 114 2.24 -8.78 -11.06
C GLY A 114 3.38 -8.14 -11.86
N LEU A 115 3.97 -7.09 -11.30
CA LEU A 115 5.19 -6.53 -11.86
C LEU A 115 6.40 -7.37 -11.40
N PRO A 116 7.33 -7.70 -12.31
CA PRO A 116 8.52 -8.47 -11.97
C PRO A 116 9.59 -7.62 -11.28
N ASP A 117 9.44 -6.30 -11.31
CA ASP A 117 10.45 -5.33 -10.92
C ASP A 117 9.84 -3.99 -10.53
N TYR A 118 10.61 -3.19 -9.81
CA TYR A 118 10.35 -1.78 -9.56
C TYR A 118 11.69 -1.04 -9.62
N PRO A 119 12.11 -0.58 -10.82
CA PRO A 119 13.39 0.08 -10.98
C PRO A 119 13.35 1.51 -10.43
N LEU A 120 14.41 1.88 -9.72
CA LEU A 120 14.65 3.24 -9.25
C LEU A 120 15.77 3.82 -10.10
N ALA A 121 15.50 4.87 -10.86
CA ALA A 121 16.48 5.51 -11.72
C ALA A 121 16.86 6.88 -11.15
N HIS A 122 18.15 7.07 -10.92
CA HIS A 122 18.69 8.32 -10.42
C HIS A 122 19.16 9.20 -11.59
N ALA A 123 19.05 10.52 -11.46
CA ALA A 123 19.48 11.47 -12.48
C ALA A 123 20.98 11.36 -12.83
N ARG A 124 21.80 10.84 -11.90
CA ARG A 124 23.24 10.58 -12.09
C ARG A 124 23.55 9.23 -12.77
N GLY A 125 22.53 8.50 -13.26
CA GLY A 125 22.68 7.24 -13.98
C GLY A 125 22.73 5.98 -13.12
N LEU A 126 22.73 6.10 -11.78
CA LEU A 126 22.59 4.95 -10.88
C LEU A 126 21.19 4.35 -11.01
N THR A 127 21.11 3.03 -11.02
CA THR A 127 19.83 2.31 -11.07
C THR A 127 19.76 1.25 -9.98
N ASP A 128 18.65 1.24 -9.26
CA ASP A 128 18.32 0.26 -8.24
C ASP A 128 17.15 -0.61 -8.71
N SER A 129 17.06 -1.84 -8.20
CA SER A 129 16.01 -2.78 -8.61
C SER A 129 15.63 -3.73 -7.48
N PHE A 130 14.32 -3.89 -7.27
CA PHE A 130 13.77 -4.85 -6.32
C PHE A 130 13.62 -6.27 -6.88
N ARG A 131 13.92 -6.51 -8.16
CA ARG A 131 13.74 -7.82 -8.82
C ARG A 131 14.47 -8.96 -8.12
N ARG A 132 15.73 -8.71 -7.71
CA ARG A 132 16.65 -9.72 -7.15
C ARG A 132 16.73 -9.67 -5.63
N VAL A 133 16.11 -8.67 -5.00
CA VAL A 133 16.10 -8.55 -3.54
C VAL A 133 15.33 -9.74 -2.95
N PRO A 134 15.92 -10.47 -1.97
CA PRO A 134 15.19 -11.51 -1.25
C PRO A 134 13.89 -10.95 -0.69
N ARG A 135 12.81 -11.72 -0.74
CA ARG A 135 11.51 -11.17 -0.33
C ARG A 135 11.22 -11.35 1.15
N THR A 136 11.87 -12.30 1.81
CA THR A 136 11.48 -12.73 3.17
C THR A 136 12.23 -11.93 4.24
N PRO A 137 11.54 -11.30 5.20
CA PRO A 137 12.19 -10.67 6.35
C PRO A 137 13.03 -11.64 7.20
N PRO A 138 14.20 -11.23 7.72
CA PRO A 138 14.84 -9.91 7.57
C PRO A 138 15.71 -9.78 6.29
N TRP A 139 15.81 -10.84 5.48
CA TRP A 139 16.68 -10.90 4.30
C TRP A 139 16.33 -9.89 3.21
N SER A 140 15.10 -9.41 3.18
CA SER A 140 14.66 -8.31 2.31
C SER A 140 15.38 -7.00 2.59
N ALA A 141 15.50 -6.59 3.85
CA ALA A 141 16.25 -5.40 4.22
C ALA A 141 17.76 -5.58 3.96
N LEU A 142 18.34 -6.69 4.44
CA LEU A 142 19.77 -6.97 4.28
C LEU A 142 20.16 -7.13 2.81
N GLY A 143 19.34 -7.81 2.02
CA GLY A 143 19.58 -8.01 0.60
C GLY A 143 19.42 -6.73 -0.20
N PHE A 144 18.54 -5.81 0.20
CA PHE A 144 18.47 -4.49 -0.42
C PHE A 144 19.75 -3.69 -0.16
N VAL A 145 20.21 -3.62 1.09
CA VAL A 145 21.47 -2.95 1.45
C VAL A 145 22.67 -3.58 0.72
N ALA A 146 22.72 -4.92 0.60
CA ALA A 146 23.83 -5.61 -0.05
C ALA A 146 23.84 -5.49 -1.58
N LEU A 147 22.67 -5.34 -2.22
CA LEU A 147 22.54 -5.30 -3.68
C LEU A 147 22.45 -3.88 -4.24
N SER A 148 22.08 -2.89 -3.41
CA SER A 148 21.91 -1.52 -3.85
C SER A 148 23.27 -0.81 -3.97
N PRO A 149 23.55 -0.17 -5.13
CA PRO A 149 24.77 0.62 -5.32
C PRO A 149 24.82 1.86 -4.40
N SER A 150 23.69 2.26 -3.79
CA SER A 150 23.63 3.37 -2.84
C SER A 150 24.27 3.06 -1.48
N PHE A 151 24.66 1.81 -1.22
CA PHE A 151 25.28 1.36 0.04
C PHE A 151 26.72 0.88 -0.17
N GLY A 152 27.64 1.80 -0.38
CA GLY A 152 29.07 1.50 -0.48
C GLY A 152 29.64 0.93 0.82
N ALA A 153 30.58 -0.02 0.72
CA ALA A 153 31.18 -0.67 1.89
C ALA A 153 31.85 0.30 2.88
N ARG A 154 32.42 1.41 2.38
CA ARG A 154 33.00 2.46 3.21
C ARG A 154 31.94 3.33 3.88
N ASP A 155 30.83 3.57 3.21
CA ASP A 155 29.74 4.41 3.73
C ASP A 155 28.95 3.67 4.83
N LEU A 156 28.85 2.35 4.73
CA LEU A 156 28.27 1.50 5.77
C LEU A 156 29.03 1.58 7.11
N LEU A 157 30.35 1.80 7.08
CA LEU A 157 31.15 1.98 8.30
C LEU A 157 30.85 3.32 9.00
N GLY A 158 30.38 4.32 8.24
CA GLY A 158 30.00 5.64 8.76
C GLY A 158 28.62 5.68 9.43
N MET A 159 27.78 4.66 9.19
CA MET A 159 26.42 4.62 9.72
C MET A 159 26.40 4.54 11.26
N ALA A 160 25.31 5.01 11.86
CA ALA A 160 25.01 4.87 13.27
C ALA A 160 24.00 3.72 13.48
N PRO A 161 24.46 2.46 13.65
CA PRO A 161 23.57 1.30 13.70
C PRO A 161 22.58 1.34 14.87
N ARG A 162 22.95 2.01 15.97
CA ARG A 162 22.05 2.21 17.13
C ARG A 162 20.86 3.10 16.80
N GLU A 163 21.09 4.16 16.03
CA GLU A 163 20.03 5.06 15.57
C GLU A 163 19.11 4.39 14.54
N ALA A 164 19.60 3.35 13.84
CA ALA A 164 18.82 2.57 12.88
C ALA A 164 17.92 1.51 13.53
N LEU A 165 18.10 1.17 14.81
CA LEU A 165 17.31 0.16 15.51
C LEU A 165 15.79 0.33 15.41
N PRO A 166 15.22 1.56 15.43
CA PRO A 166 13.79 1.76 15.26
C PRO A 166 13.25 1.22 13.93
N LEU A 167 14.07 1.10 12.88
CA LEU A 167 13.67 0.48 11.62
C LEU A 167 13.35 -1.01 11.77
N LEU A 168 13.90 -1.68 12.78
CA LEU A 168 13.77 -3.12 12.99
C LEU A 168 12.65 -3.51 13.97
N ASP A 169 12.35 -2.67 14.96
CA ASP A 169 11.32 -2.91 15.99
C ASP A 169 10.22 -1.85 15.91
N VAL A 170 9.29 -2.07 14.99
CA VAL A 170 8.14 -1.19 14.77
C VAL A 170 6.91 -1.78 15.44
N ARG A 171 6.27 -0.97 16.29
CA ARG A 171 5.02 -1.30 17.00
C ARG A 171 4.09 -0.10 16.98
N VAL A 172 2.80 -0.34 16.78
CA VAL A 172 1.78 0.70 16.70
C VAL A 172 0.86 0.53 17.92
N PRO A 173 0.62 1.60 18.71
CA PRO A 173 0.94 3.01 18.43
C PRO A 173 2.33 3.49 18.88
N GLU A 174 3.14 2.66 19.55
CA GLU A 174 4.33 3.09 20.29
C GLU A 174 5.40 3.79 19.43
N VAL A 175 5.50 3.45 18.14
CA VAL A 175 6.41 4.13 17.20
C VAL A 175 6.06 5.60 17.03
N TYR A 176 4.78 5.94 17.02
CA TYR A 176 4.30 7.31 16.89
C TYR A 176 4.58 8.10 18.16
N GLU A 177 4.33 7.51 19.33
CA GLU A 177 4.65 8.14 20.61
C GLU A 177 6.14 8.53 20.72
N ARG A 178 7.02 7.74 20.09
CA ARG A 178 8.47 7.95 20.13
C ARG A 178 9.03 8.87 19.06
N LEU A 179 8.49 8.82 17.85
CA LEU A 179 9.12 9.40 16.66
C LEU A 179 8.27 10.44 15.92
N ASP A 180 7.01 10.66 16.31
CA ASP A 180 6.12 11.53 15.54
C ASP A 180 6.53 13.01 15.56
N GLY A 181 7.23 13.43 16.62
CA GLY A 181 7.82 14.77 16.73
C GLY A 181 9.18 14.94 16.05
N VAL A 182 9.70 13.92 15.35
CA VAL A 182 10.98 13.97 14.63
C VAL A 182 10.69 13.90 13.14
N SER A 183 11.33 14.75 12.34
CA SER A 183 11.19 14.67 10.88
C SER A 183 11.90 13.43 10.31
N ALA A 184 11.41 12.92 9.19
CA ALA A 184 12.05 11.86 8.42
C ALA A 184 13.48 12.27 8.02
N ALA A 185 13.67 13.55 7.69
CA ALA A 185 14.97 14.13 7.41
C ALA A 185 15.95 14.01 8.59
N ASP A 186 15.54 14.46 9.77
CA ASP A 186 16.36 14.41 10.98
C ASP A 186 16.67 12.98 11.41
N PHE A 187 15.70 12.07 11.29
CA PHE A 187 15.90 10.66 11.60
C PHE A 187 16.98 10.04 10.69
N LEU A 188 16.87 10.22 9.37
CA LEU A 188 17.86 9.68 8.43
C LEU A 188 19.24 10.34 8.59
N ALA A 189 19.29 11.61 9.01
CA ALA A 189 20.53 12.29 9.37
C ALA A 189 21.19 11.67 10.60
N ARG A 190 20.43 11.34 11.65
CA ARG A 190 20.95 10.65 12.86
C ARG A 190 21.48 9.26 12.57
N VAL A 191 20.81 8.51 11.69
CA VAL A 191 21.29 7.20 11.22
C VAL A 191 22.60 7.31 10.41
N ARG A 192 22.91 8.51 9.90
CA ARG A 192 24.05 8.77 9.01
C ARG A 192 24.06 7.85 7.80
N PHE A 193 22.89 7.71 7.15
CA PHE A 193 22.82 7.00 5.88
C PHE A 193 23.76 7.66 4.84
N PRO A 194 24.36 6.87 3.93
CA PRO A 194 25.12 7.39 2.80
C PRO A 194 24.32 8.45 2.03
N GLU A 195 24.97 9.44 1.44
CA GLU A 195 24.29 10.52 0.72
C GLU A 195 23.35 9.98 -0.37
N ASP A 196 23.84 9.08 -1.22
CA ASP A 196 23.03 8.47 -2.28
C ASP A 196 21.89 7.62 -1.72
N ALA A 197 22.07 6.93 -0.58
CA ALA A 197 21.00 6.18 0.08
C ALA A 197 19.95 7.08 0.72
N ARG A 198 20.36 8.23 1.28
CA ARG A 198 19.44 9.27 1.78
C ARG A 198 18.65 9.86 0.64
N HIS A 199 19.28 10.19 -0.48
CA HIS A 199 18.57 10.67 -1.66
C HIS A 199 17.61 9.63 -2.21
N LEU A 200 18.03 8.37 -2.33
CA LEU A 200 17.15 7.29 -2.75
C LEU A 200 15.93 7.16 -1.82
N ALA A 201 16.16 7.14 -0.50
CA ALA A 201 15.09 7.11 0.49
C ALA A 201 14.19 8.34 0.34
N PHE A 202 14.73 9.56 0.43
CA PHE A 202 13.97 10.80 0.33
C PHE A 202 13.24 10.97 -0.99
N GLU A 203 13.81 10.56 -2.12
CA GLU A 203 13.18 10.69 -3.43
C GLU A 203 12.04 9.68 -3.58
N VAL A 204 12.24 8.43 -3.12
CA VAL A 204 11.17 7.43 -3.05
C VAL A 204 10.06 7.90 -2.10
N PHE A 205 10.38 8.38 -0.89
CA PHE A 205 9.39 8.81 0.09
C PHE A 205 8.71 10.13 -0.33
N SER A 206 9.45 11.19 -0.59
CA SER A 206 8.89 12.51 -0.94
C SER A 206 8.00 12.43 -2.19
N ARG A 207 8.42 11.70 -3.23
CA ARG A 207 7.61 11.56 -4.45
C ARG A 207 6.45 10.58 -4.31
N SER A 208 6.58 9.53 -3.49
CA SER A 208 5.46 8.59 -3.29
C SER A 208 4.39 9.16 -2.36
N PHE A 209 4.77 10.03 -1.40
CA PHE A 209 3.87 10.60 -0.40
C PHE A 209 3.51 12.06 -0.64
N PHE A 210 4.11 12.70 -1.66
CA PHE A 210 3.92 14.11 -1.99
C PHE A 210 4.12 15.03 -0.78
N ALA A 211 5.12 14.72 0.05
CA ALA A 211 5.44 15.41 1.29
C ALA A 211 6.92 15.78 1.34
N ASP A 212 7.23 16.94 1.92
CA ASP A 212 8.61 17.33 2.21
C ASP A 212 9.16 16.42 3.33
N PRO A 213 10.32 15.76 3.17
CA PRO A 213 10.93 14.96 4.22
C PRO A 213 11.22 15.72 5.53
N ALA A 214 11.35 17.05 5.48
CA ALA A 214 11.50 17.89 6.67
C ALA A 214 10.19 18.03 7.46
N GLU A 215 9.03 17.83 6.82
CA GLU A 215 7.71 17.90 7.45
C GLU A 215 7.11 16.50 7.71
N LEU A 216 7.58 15.47 7.00
CA LEU A 216 7.12 14.10 7.18
C LEU A 216 7.60 13.53 8.52
N SER A 217 6.68 12.93 9.28
CA SER A 217 6.97 12.21 10.53
C SER A 217 7.95 11.06 10.32
N ALA A 218 8.96 10.95 11.18
CA ALA A 218 9.89 9.82 11.20
C ALA A 218 9.18 8.51 11.59
N ALA A 219 8.09 8.58 12.36
CA ALA A 219 7.29 7.40 12.67
C ALA A 219 6.65 6.80 11.41
N GLU A 220 6.10 7.65 10.52
CA GLU A 220 5.59 7.22 9.22
C GLU A 220 6.69 6.59 8.38
N LEU A 221 7.84 7.25 8.22
CA LEU A 221 9.00 6.71 7.50
C LEU A 221 9.37 5.30 7.98
N VAL A 222 9.52 5.14 9.30
CA VAL A 222 9.90 3.87 9.93
C VAL A 222 8.82 2.81 9.74
N LEU A 223 7.54 3.17 9.89
CA LEU A 223 6.42 2.26 9.64
C LEU A 223 6.41 1.79 8.18
N MET A 224 6.65 2.69 7.22
CA MET A 224 6.68 2.34 5.80
C MET A 224 7.85 1.43 5.46
N PHE A 225 9.05 1.73 5.99
CA PHE A 225 10.19 0.84 5.86
C PHE A 225 9.87 -0.56 6.38
N HIS A 226 9.25 -0.64 7.57
CA HIS A 226 8.80 -1.90 8.11
C HIS A 226 7.79 -2.58 7.18
N ILE A 227 6.74 -1.89 6.77
CA ILE A 227 5.70 -2.44 5.87
C ILE A 227 6.32 -3.06 4.61
N TYR A 228 7.30 -2.42 3.97
CA TYR A 228 7.86 -2.92 2.72
C TYR A 228 8.97 -3.95 2.89
N PHE A 229 9.84 -3.79 3.89
CA PHE A 229 11.05 -4.60 4.02
C PHE A 229 10.97 -5.65 5.13
N LEU A 230 10.16 -5.48 6.17
CA LEU A 230 10.26 -6.34 7.38
C LEU A 230 8.93 -6.93 7.84
N GLY A 231 7.81 -6.31 7.52
CA GLY A 231 6.48 -6.68 7.99
C GLY A 231 5.86 -7.82 7.20
N SER A 232 6.24 -8.00 5.92
CA SER A 232 5.80 -9.16 5.15
C SER A 232 6.71 -9.48 3.96
N SER A 233 6.69 -10.76 3.58
CA SER A 233 7.32 -11.33 2.38
C SER A 233 6.64 -10.93 1.06
N GLU A 234 5.56 -10.16 1.14
CA GLU A 234 4.74 -9.70 0.03
C GLU A 234 4.78 -8.16 -0.11
N GLY A 235 5.75 -7.50 0.53
CA GLY A 235 5.83 -6.04 0.64
C GLY A 235 6.61 -5.29 -0.43
N LEU A 236 7.64 -5.90 -1.05
CA LEU A 236 8.54 -5.17 -1.96
C LEU A 236 8.00 -4.95 -3.37
N LEU A 237 7.29 -5.94 -3.92
CA LEU A 237 6.73 -5.87 -5.27
C LEU A 237 5.22 -5.75 -5.21
N PHE A 238 4.68 -5.05 -6.19
CA PHE A 238 3.24 -4.82 -6.31
C PHE A 238 2.68 -5.34 -7.63
N ASP A 239 1.36 -5.45 -7.67
CA ASP A 239 0.63 -5.72 -8.88
C ASP A 239 0.02 -4.41 -9.42
N VAL A 240 -0.37 -4.41 -10.69
CA VAL A 240 -1.10 -3.32 -11.33
C VAL A 240 -2.36 -3.84 -12.00
N PRO A 241 -3.45 -3.06 -12.04
CA PRO A 241 -4.62 -3.42 -12.83
C PRO A 241 -4.29 -3.64 -14.31
N THR A 242 -4.91 -4.62 -14.94
CA THR A 242 -4.77 -4.88 -16.39
C THR A 242 -5.62 -3.95 -17.25
N GLU A 243 -6.59 -3.30 -16.63
CA GLU A 243 -7.52 -2.34 -17.21
C GLU A 243 -7.54 -1.07 -16.34
N PRO A 244 -8.05 0.07 -16.83
CA PRO A 244 -8.26 1.26 -16.02
C PRO A 244 -9.09 0.99 -14.76
N TYR A 245 -8.87 1.78 -13.70
CA TYR A 245 -9.48 1.54 -12.38
C TYR A 245 -11.00 1.36 -12.39
N PRO A 246 -11.81 2.15 -13.14
CA PRO A 246 -13.25 1.93 -13.23
C PRO A 246 -13.60 0.50 -13.66
N ARG A 247 -13.06 0.05 -14.79
CA ARG A 247 -13.33 -1.29 -15.36
C ARG A 247 -12.76 -2.42 -14.52
N ALA A 248 -11.53 -2.25 -14.03
CA ALA A 248 -10.83 -3.31 -13.31
C ALA A 248 -11.38 -3.52 -11.89
N LEU A 249 -11.82 -2.46 -11.21
CA LEU A 249 -12.06 -2.47 -9.77
C LEU A 249 -13.48 -2.08 -9.38
N TRP A 250 -14.03 -1.01 -9.96
CA TRP A 250 -15.23 -0.35 -9.43
C TRP A 250 -16.52 -0.76 -10.10
N GLU A 251 -16.56 -0.90 -11.43
CA GLU A 251 -17.72 -1.39 -12.16
C GLU A 251 -18.11 -2.81 -11.74
N PRO A 252 -17.16 -3.78 -11.60
CA PRO A 252 -17.51 -5.10 -11.09
C PRO A 252 -18.10 -5.03 -9.68
N LEU A 253 -17.54 -4.18 -8.81
CA LEU A 253 -18.00 -4.04 -7.42
C LEU A 253 -19.35 -3.34 -7.32
N ALA A 254 -19.66 -2.43 -8.24
CA ALA A 254 -20.96 -1.79 -8.33
C ALA A 254 -22.07 -2.76 -8.76
N GLY A 255 -21.73 -3.78 -9.56
CA GLY A 255 -22.64 -4.84 -9.99
C GLY A 255 -22.80 -6.00 -9.01
N TYR A 256 -22.06 -6.01 -7.89
CA TYR A 256 -22.08 -7.06 -6.85
C TYR A 256 -23.10 -6.76 -5.75
#